data_AF-A0A9E2CRT5-F1
#
_entry.id   AF-A0A9E2CRT5-F1
#
_cell.length_a   1.000
_cell.length_b   1.000
_cell.length_c   1.000
_cell.angle_alpha   90.00
_cell.angle_beta   90.00
_cell.angle_gamma   90.00
#
_symmetry.space_group_name_H-M   'P 1'
#
loop_
_entity.id
_entity.type
_entity.pdbx_description
1 polymer ?
#
loop_
_entity_poly.entity_id
_entity_poly.type
_entity_poly.pdbx_seq_one_letter_code
_entity_poly.pdbx_strand_id
1 'polypeptide(L)' 'MNAMNNDQFDKLSELIDSDGGPGAQGARLVLVEGVRAKEAAEVVGVTFQSVYKSVRRFKKAFELAKAVHQ' A
#
# COMPACT_ATOMS: atom_id res chain seq x y z
N MET A 1 -3.24 -11.66 -9.12
CA MET A 1 -2.56 -10.53 -9.79
C MET A 1 -2.30 -9.46 -8.76
N ASN A 2 -1.06 -9.01 -8.64
CA ASN A 2 -0.67 -7.96 -7.69
C ASN A 2 -1.08 -6.60 -8.25
N ALA A 3 -1.43 -5.65 -7.38
CA ALA A 3 -1.96 -4.35 -7.80
C ALA A 3 -0.86 -3.39 -8.29
N MET A 4 0.37 -3.55 -7.78
CA MET A 4 1.57 -2.80 -8.16
C MET A 4 2.83 -3.63 -7.82
N ASN A 5 3.97 -3.28 -8.42
CA ASN A 5 5.27 -3.91 -8.10
C ASN A 5 6.02 -3.13 -6.98
N ASN A 6 7.20 -3.63 -6.56
CA ASN A 6 8.02 -2.98 -5.53
C ASN A 6 8.40 -1.54 -5.88
N ASP A 7 8.93 -1.31 -7.09
CA ASP A 7 9.40 0.01 -7.51
C ASP A 7 8.26 1.05 -7.54
N GLN A 8 7.09 0.65 -8.05
CA GLN A 8 5.89 1.47 -8.00
C GLN A 8 5.45 1.78 -6.57
N PHE A 9 5.51 0.80 -5.67
CA PHE A 9 5.16 1.02 -4.26
C PHE A 9 6.12 2.00 -3.59
N ASP A 10 7.42 1.83 -3.80
CA ASP A 10 8.46 2.68 -3.21
C ASP A 10 8.33 4.12 -3.71
N LYS A 11 8.15 4.31 -5.03
CA LYS A 11 7.92 5.63 -5.62
C LYS A 11 6.62 6.29 -5.16
N LEU A 12 5.55 5.51 -4.99
CA LEU A 12 4.31 6.03 -4.42
C LEU A 12 4.46 6.38 -2.95
N SER A 13 5.27 5.62 -2.18
CA SER A 13 5.55 5.91 -0.78
C SER A 13 6.28 7.24 -0.62
N GLU A 14 7.27 7.49 -1.48
CA GLU A 14 7.94 8.80 -1.60
C GLU A 14 6.94 9.90 -1.97
N LEU A 15 6.11 9.68 -3.01
CA LEU A 15 5.17 10.68 -3.51
C LEU A 15 4.12 11.12 -2.48
N ILE A 16 3.60 10.18 -1.69
CA ILE A 16 2.54 10.47 -0.72
C ILE A 16 3.07 10.82 0.67
N ASP A 17 4.38 10.88 0.89
CA ASP A 17 5.00 11.05 2.21
C ASP A 17 4.46 10.00 3.21
N SER A 18 4.67 8.73 2.87
CA SER A 18 4.34 7.60 3.75
C SER A 18 5.60 7.16 4.49
N ASP A 19 5.57 7.29 5.81
CA ASP A 19 6.68 7.07 6.76
C ASP A 19 7.14 5.60 6.94
N GLY A 20 6.60 4.67 6.15
CA GLY A 20 6.94 3.24 6.25
C GLY A 20 6.49 2.57 7.55
N GLY A 21 5.56 3.18 8.30
CA GLY A 21 5.03 2.60 9.54
C GLY A 21 4.27 1.27 9.31
N PRO A 22 3.86 0.56 10.38
CA PRO A 22 3.28 -0.78 10.28
C PRO A 22 2.06 -0.90 9.35
N GLY A 23 1.23 0.14 9.26
CA GLY A 23 0.13 0.16 8.29
C GLY A 23 0.61 0.20 6.83
N ALA A 24 1.70 0.91 6.53
CA ALA A 24 2.32 0.95 5.21
C ALA A 24 3.01 -0.38 4.88
N GLN A 25 3.68 -1.01 5.85
CA GLN A 25 4.25 -2.36 5.70
C GLN A 25 3.15 -3.38 5.38
N GLY A 26 2.02 -3.34 6.09
CA GLY A 26 0.87 -4.19 5.78
C GLY A 26 0.29 -3.91 4.39
N ALA A 27 0.27 -2.64 3.96
CA ALA A 27 -0.15 -2.30 2.60
C ALA A 27 0.79 -2.86 1.52
N ARG A 28 2.10 -2.93 1.77
CA ARG A 28 3.08 -3.57 0.87
C ARG A 28 2.79 -5.07 0.70
N LEU A 29 2.57 -5.79 1.79
CA LEU A 29 2.18 -7.21 1.75
C LEU A 29 0.92 -7.42 0.89
N VAL A 30 -0.06 -6.53 1.00
CA VAL A 30 -1.31 -6.64 0.22
C VAL A 30 -1.11 -6.29 -1.24
N LEU A 31 -0.46 -5.16 -1.53
CA LEU A 31 -0.43 -4.57 -2.87
C LEU A 31 0.65 -5.16 -3.77
N VAL A 32 1.78 -5.56 -3.17
CA VAL A 32 2.95 -6.09 -3.87
C VAL A 32 3.00 -7.61 -3.80
N GLU A 33 2.68 -8.20 -2.64
CA GLU A 33 2.82 -9.65 -2.41
C GLU A 33 1.48 -10.41 -2.52
N GLY A 34 0.35 -9.69 -2.59
CA GLY A 34 -0.98 -10.29 -2.78
C GLY A 34 -1.58 -10.93 -1.52
N VAL A 35 -1.02 -10.65 -0.34
CA VAL A 35 -1.51 -11.15 0.94
C VAL A 35 -2.89 -10.54 1.25
N ARG A 36 -3.75 -11.30 1.94
CA ARG A 36 -5.06 -10.76 2.36
C ARG A 36 -4.85 -9.70 3.44
N ALA A 37 -5.59 -8.60 3.39
CA ALA A 37 -5.40 -7.48 4.31
C ALA A 37 -5.59 -7.83 5.81
N LYS A 38 -6.40 -8.85 6.14
CA LYS A 38 -6.52 -9.35 7.51
C LYS A 38 -5.24 -10.06 7.98
N GLU A 39 -4.70 -10.93 7.16
CA GLU A 39 -3.45 -11.65 7.41
C GLU A 39 -2.26 -10.68 7.46
N ALA A 40 -2.19 -9.71 6.55
CA ALA A 40 -1.18 -8.65 6.59
C ALA A 40 -1.23 -7.83 7.89
N ALA A 41 -2.42 -7.58 8.43
CA ALA A 41 -2.59 -6.87 9.70
C ALA A 41 -2.06 -7.68 10.89
N GLU A 42 -2.30 -8.99 10.88
CA GLU A 42 -1.76 -9.93 11.87
C GLU A 42 -0.23 -9.98 11.81
N VAL A 43 0.36 -10.04 10.60
CA VAL A 43 1.81 -10.07 10.39
C VAL A 43 2.52 -8.82 10.92
N VAL A 44 1.95 -7.63 10.69
CA VAL A 44 2.59 -6.36 11.07
C VAL A 44 2.11 -5.82 12.42
N GLY A 45 1.27 -6.57 13.14
CA GLY A 45 0.84 -6.25 14.50
C GLY A 45 -0.08 -5.02 14.61
N VAL A 46 -0.96 -4.79 13.63
CA VAL A 46 -1.93 -3.67 13.66
C VAL A 46 -3.35 -4.13 13.36
N THR A 47 -4.31 -3.21 13.47
CA THR A 47 -5.70 -3.49 13.11
C THR A 47 -5.87 -3.59 11.59
N PHE A 48 -6.84 -4.42 11.17
CA PHE A 48 -7.26 -4.50 9.76
C PHE A 48 -7.58 -3.12 9.17
N GLN A 49 -8.21 -2.23 9.95
CA GLN A 49 -8.58 -0.88 9.54
C GLN A 49 -7.34 -0.02 9.23
N SER A 50 -6.24 -0.20 9.97
CA SER A 50 -4.97 0.49 9.71
C SER A 50 -4.41 0.09 8.35
N VAL A 51 -4.28 -1.22 8.09
CA VAL A 51 -3.83 -1.75 6.79
C VAL A 51 -4.77 -1.29 5.66
N TYR A 52 -6.08 -1.40 5.85
CA TYR A 52 -7.06 -1.03 4.84
C TYR A 52 -6.97 0.45 4.46
N LYS A 53 -6.78 1.35 5.43
CA LYS A 53 -6.57 2.80 5.17
C LYS A 53 -5.32 3.03 4.34
N SER A 54 -4.20 2.40 4.70
CA SER A 54 -2.96 2.51 3.93
C SER A 54 -3.13 1.96 2.51
N VAL A 55 -3.71 0.78 2.34
CA VAL A 55 -4.03 0.19 1.02
C VAL A 55 -4.84 1.16 0.15
N ARG A 56 -5.87 1.81 0.71
CA ARG A 56 -6.66 2.80 -0.04
C ARG A 56 -5.85 4.04 -0.41
N ARG A 57 -4.97 4.53 0.48
CA ARG A 57 -4.10 5.69 0.22
C ARG A 57 -3.18 5.41 -0.97
N PHE A 58 -2.49 4.27 -0.97
CA PHE A 58 -1.60 3.86 -2.07
C PHE A 58 -2.36 3.64 -3.39
N LYS A 59 -3.51 2.95 -3.37
CA LYS A 59 -4.34 2.79 -4.59
C LYS A 59 -4.79 4.13 -5.15
N LYS A 60 -5.26 5.05 -4.31
CA LYS A 60 -5.69 6.38 -4.75
C LYS A 60 -4.53 7.16 -5.38
N ALA A 61 -3.35 7.11 -4.76
CA ALA A 61 -2.16 7.77 -5.29
C ALA A 61 -1.74 7.19 -6.65
N PHE A 62 -1.81 5.87 -6.81
CA PHE A 62 -1.50 5.21 -8.08
C PHE A 62 -2.46 5.63 -9.19
N GLU A 63 -3.77 5.68 -8.91
CA GLU A 63 -4.75 6.12 -9.90
C GLU A 63 -4.58 7.62 -10.26
N LEU A 64 -4.23 8.47 -9.29
CA LEU A 64 -3.91 9.87 -9.56
C LEU A 64 -2.64 10.02 -10.42
N ALA A 65 -1.59 9.26 -10.12
CA ALA A 65 -0.35 9.27 -10.90
C ALA A 65 -0.60 8.87 -12.36
N LYS A 66 -1.43 7.83 -12.58
CA LYS A 66 -1.84 7.45 -13.94
C LYS A 66 -2.60 8.56 -14.67
N ALA A 67 -3.49 9.28 -13.97
CA ALA A 67 -4.32 10.31 -14.59
C ALA A 67 -3.53 11.56 -15.01
N VAL A 68 -2.44 11.91 -14.30
CA VAL A 68 -1.62 13.09 -14.60
C VAL A 68 -0.56 12.81 -15.68
N HIS A 69 -0.17 11.55 -15.88
CA HIS A 69 0.79 11.13 -16.90
C HIS A 69 0.16 10.80 -18.27
N GLN A 70 -1.11 11.12 -18.48
CA GLN A 70 -1.82 10.94 -19.76
C GLN A 70 -1.69 12.15 -20.68
#